data_AF-A0A3T0KYE7-F1
#
_entry.id   AF-A0A3T0KYE7-F1
#
_cell.length_a   1.000
_cell.length_b   1.000
_cell.length_c   1.000
_cell.angle_alpha   90.00
_cell.angle_beta   90.00
_cell.angle_gamma   90.00
#
_symmetry.space_group_name_H-M   'P 1'
#
loop_
_entity.id
_entity.type
_entity.pdbx_description
1 polymer ?
#
loop_
_entity_poly.entity_id
_entity_poly.type
_entity_poly.pdbx_seq_one_letter_code
_entity_poly.pdbx_strand_id
1 'polypeptide(L)' 'MAIRCGDCYSLLEDQDHVVLDEFNTLRHTYCGYDLVSELVQDVGTYKNIKEKYQFFSEEVK' A
#
# COMPACT_ATOMS: atom_id res chain seq x y z
N MET A 1 21.90 -0.04 11.16
CA MET A 1 21.02 -0.63 10.13
C MET A 1 20.89 0.43 9.04
N ALA A 2 21.22 0.14 7.79
CA ALA A 2 21.11 1.12 6.71
C ALA A 2 19.79 0.88 5.97
N ILE A 3 18.89 1.86 5.99
CA ILE A 3 17.63 1.82 5.23
C ILE A 3 17.88 2.48 3.88
N ARG A 4 17.31 1.91 2.82
CA ARG A 4 17.41 2.45 1.47
C ARG A 4 16.02 2.80 0.96
N CYS A 5 15.95 3.82 0.11
CA CYS A 5 14.73 4.15 -0.60
C CYS A 5 14.32 2.97 -1.50
N GLY A 6 13.05 2.56 -1.44
CA GLY A 6 12.53 1.46 -2.24
C GLY A 6 12.42 1.74 -3.74
N ASP A 7 12.66 2.99 -4.18
CA ASP A 7 12.56 3.41 -5.58
C ASP A 7 13.94 3.70 -6.20
N CYS A 8 14.70 4.64 -5.63
CA CYS A 8 16.01 5.04 -6.15
C CYS A 8 17.20 4.30 -5.51
N TYR A 9 16.95 3.47 -4.49
CA TYR A 9 17.95 2.65 -3.78
C TYR A 9 19.10 3.41 -3.10
N SER A 10 19.06 4.74 -3.06
CA SER A 10 19.98 5.54 -2.25
C SER A 10 19.74 5.30 -0.77
N LEU A 11 20.75 5.57 0.05
CA LEU A 11 20.63 5.50 1.50
C LEU A 11 19.65 6.57 1.97
N LEU A 12 18.76 6.23 2.91
CA LEU A 12 17.94 7.20 3.60
C LEU A 12 18.74 7.81 4.74
N GLU A 13 18.84 9.14 4.76
CA GLU A 13 19.48 9.91 5.83
C GLU A 13 18.43 10.51 6.78
N ASP A 14 18.83 10.89 8.00
CA ASP A 14 17.91 11.41 9.03
C ASP A 14 17.17 12.69 8.61
N GLN A 15 17.74 13.41 7.65
CA GLN A 15 17.20 14.65 7.08
C GLN A 15 16.34 14.43 5.83
N ASP A 16 16.27 13.20 5.33
CA ASP A 16 15.45 12.89 4.17
C ASP A 16 13.97 12.92 4.54
N HIS A 17 13.19 13.59 3.70
CA HIS A 17 11.74 13.50 3.77
C HIS A 17 11.30 12.17 3.14
N VAL A 18 10.70 11.32 3.96
CA VAL A 18 10.30 9.96 3.57
C VAL A 18 8.82 9.71 3.82
N VAL A 19 8.24 8.85 3.00
CA VAL A 19 6.86 8.37 3.08
C VAL A 19 6.84 6.84 3.01
N LEU A 20 5.75 6.26 3.52
CA LEU A 20 5.41 4.85 3.37
C LEU A 20 4.34 4.72 2.29
N ASP A 21 4.59 3.85 1.31
CA ASP A 21 3.59 3.52 0.28
C ASP A 21 2.56 2.47 0.76
N GLU A 22 1.59 2.15 -0.08
CA GLU A 22 0.53 1.17 0.21
C GLU A 22 1.04 -0.27 0.41
N PHE A 23 2.28 -0.56 -0.02
CA PHE A 23 2.97 -1.83 0.19
C PHE A 23 3.91 -1.81 1.41
N ASN A 24 3.85 -0.76 2.23
CA ASN A 24 4.73 -0.53 3.38
C ASN A 24 6.23 -0.42 3.00
N THR A 25 6.52 0.12 1.83
CA THR A 25 7.88 0.42 1.39
C THR A 25 8.22 1.88 1.73
N LEU A 26 9.37 2.09 2.38
CA LEU A 26 9.92 3.42 2.66
C LEU A 26 10.56 4.02 1.40
N ARG A 27 10.14 5.24 1.03
CA ARG A 27 10.64 5.96 -0.16
C ARG A 27 10.81 7.44 0.17
N HIS A 28 11.68 8.15 -0.56
CA HIS A 28 11.71 9.61 -0.51
C HIS A 28 10.37 10.19 -0.98
N THR A 29 9.97 11.35 -0.46
CA THR A 29 8.72 12.01 -0.86
C THR A 29 8.71 12.48 -2.32
N TYR A 30 9.89 12.66 -2.92
CA TYR A 30 10.05 12.99 -4.33
C TYR A 30 10.31 11.76 -5.22
N CYS A 31 10.44 10.58 -4.60
CA CYS A 31 10.59 9.30 -5.31
C CYS A 31 9.24 8.59 -5.37
N GLY A 32 9.02 7.85 -6.45
CA GLY A 32 7.75 7.20 -6.73
C GLY A 32 7.06 7.80 -7.95
N TYR A 33 6.26 6.95 -8.57
CA TYR A 33 5.20 7.38 -9.46
C TYR A 33 3.99 7.66 -8.59
N ASP A 34 3.23 8.73 -8.87
CA ASP A 34 1.82 8.75 -8.49
C ASP A 34 1.25 7.45 -9.04
N LEU A 35 0.93 6.48 -8.17
CA LEU A 35 0.13 5.35 -8.63
C LEU A 35 -1.12 5.99 -9.18
N VAL A 36 -1.24 5.93 -10.50
CA VAL A 36 -2.44 6.41 -11.19
C VAL A 36 -3.56 5.63 -10.52
N SER A 37 -4.35 6.29 -9.68
CA SER A 37 -5.38 5.62 -8.88
C SER A 37 -6.32 4.77 -9.74
N GLU A 38 -6.38 5.09 -11.04
CA GLU A 38 -7.06 4.37 -12.12
C GLU A 38 -6.55 2.93 -12.35
N LEU A 39 -5.31 2.60 -11.98
CA LEU A 39 -4.73 1.25 -12.08
C LEU A 39 -5.16 0.34 -10.92
N VAL A 40 -5.51 0.92 -9.77
CA VAL A 40 -6.06 0.18 -8.63
C VAL A 40 -7.57 0.11 -8.80
N GLN A 41 -8.01 -0.80 -9.68
CA GLN A 41 -9.43 -1.07 -9.84
C GLN A 41 -9.92 -1.99 -8.73
N ASP A 42 -10.90 -1.53 -7.95
CA ASP A 42 -11.66 -2.43 -7.08
C ASP A 42 -12.48 -3.38 -7.95
N VAL A 43 -11.93 -4.56 -8.22
CA VAL A 43 -12.61 -5.65 -8.93
C VAL A 43 -13.67 -6.37 -8.07
N GLY A 44 -14.07 -5.74 -6.96
CA GLY A 44 -15.00 -6.31 -6.01
C GLY A 44 -14.35 -7.40 -5.16
N THR A 45 -13.03 -7.38 -4.96
CA THR A 45 -12.30 -8.38 -4.14
C THR A 45 -12.91 -8.48 -2.74
N TYR A 46 -13.19 -7.34 -2.12
CA TYR A 46 -13.83 -7.31 -0.82
C TYR A 46 -15.25 -7.88 -0.83
N LYS A 47 -16.04 -7.53 -1.86
CA LYS A 47 -17.40 -8.08 -2.07
C LYS A 47 -17.36 -9.60 -2.29
N ASN A 48 -16.46 -10.09 -3.12
CA ASN A 48 -16.24 -11.51 -3.39
C ASN A 48 -15.85 -12.28 -2.13
N ILE A 49 -14.98 -11.70 -1.28
CA ILE A 49 -14.60 -12.29 0.01
C ILE A 49 -15.82 -12.35 0.93
N LYS A 50 -16.60 -11.27 1.03
CA LYS A 50 -17.84 -11.25 1.83
C LYS A 50 -18.87 -12.29 1.37
N GLU A 51 -19.10 -12.41 0.07
CA GLU A 51 -20.07 -13.36 -0.49
C GLU A 51 -19.60 -14.81 -0.40
N LYS A 52 -18.29 -15.06 -0.55
CA LYS A 52 -17.72 -16.41 -0.54
C LYS A 52 -17.69 -17.03 0.86
N TYR A 53 -17.50 -16.23 1.90
CA TYR A 53 -17.25 -16.73 3.24
C TYR A 53 -18.38 -16.39 4.22
N GLN A 54 -19.11 -17.43 4.62
CA GLN A 54 -20.27 -17.36 5.52
C GLN A 54 -19.95 -16.80 6.92
N PHE A 55 -18.68 -16.75 7.35
CA PHE A 55 -18.34 -16.12 8.62
C PHE A 55 -18.46 -14.58 8.58
N PHE A 56 -18.56 -13.96 7.40
CA PHE A 56 -18.83 -12.53 7.24
C PHE A 56 -20.32 -12.20 7.15
N SER A 57 -21.20 -13.19 6.97
CA SER A 57 -22.63 -12.98 7.20
C SER A 57 -22.84 -12.95 8.70
N GLU A 58 -22.85 -11.75 9.28
CA GLU A 58 -23.40 -11.54 10.61
C GLU A 58 -24.86 -12.00 10.57
N GLU A 59 -25.13 -13.16 11.18
CA GLU A 59 -26.50 -13.52 11.54
C GLU A 59 -26.94 -12.51 12.61
N VAL A 60 -27.58 -11.44 12.15
CA VAL A 60 -28.37 -10.54 12.99
C VAL A 60 -29.42 -11.41 13.67
N LYS A 61 -29.16 -11.79 14.93
CA LYS A 61 -30.13 -12.42 15.82
C LYS A 61 -31.16 -11.40 16.31
#